data_AF-A0A0D6AXR8-F1
#
_entry.id   AF-A0A0D6AXR8-F1
#
_cell.length_a   1.000
_cell.length_b   1.000
_cell.length_c   1.000
_cell.angle_alpha   90.00
_cell.angle_beta   90.00
_cell.angle_gamma   90.00
#
_symmetry.space_group_name_H-M   'P 1'
#
loop_
_entity.id
_entity.type
_entity.pdbx_description
1 polymer ?
#
loop_
_entity_poly.entity_id
_entity_poly.type
_entity_poly.pdbx_seq_one_letter_code
_entity_poly.pdbx_strand_id
1 'polypeptide(L)'
;MAVTDTSVVHTECFECPIRHRAVCARCESDELEALEAVKYYRTYDAGQSVIWCGDRMDFVGSVVEGIATLTQTMEDGRTQMVGLLLPSDFVGRPGRDLAAYDVTATTQLTMCCFRRKPFEELMVRTPHIGQRLLEMTLDELDAAREWMLLLGRKTAREKIASLLAIIARRDAVLRLGPTRGRIVFDLPLTRESMADYLGLTLETVSRQISALKRDGVIVLEGKRHVTVPDFDRLLGETGDDNDGGMPA
;
A
#
# COMPACT_ATOMS: atom_id res chain seq x y z
N MET A 1 3.81 26.80 -14.53
CA MET A 1 3.14 26.71 -13.22
C MET A 1 4.10 26.04 -12.28
N ALA A 2 4.45 26.74 -11.20
CA ALA A 2 5.63 26.49 -10.38
C ALA A 2 5.58 25.11 -9.71
N VAL A 3 6.67 24.35 -9.91
CA VAL A 3 7.00 23.14 -9.14
C VAL A 3 7.47 23.66 -7.78
N THR A 4 6.65 23.48 -6.75
CA THR A 4 7.02 23.88 -5.39
C THR A 4 7.94 22.81 -4.82
N ASP A 5 9.23 23.14 -4.83
CA ASP A 5 10.32 22.38 -4.20
C ASP A 5 10.08 22.32 -2.69
N THR A 6 9.41 21.25 -2.25
CA THR A 6 9.25 20.93 -0.83
C THR A 6 10.20 19.78 -0.56
N SER A 7 11.37 20.13 -0.01
CA SER A 7 12.52 19.29 0.36
C SER A 7 12.19 17.80 0.54
N VAL A 8 12.19 17.04 -0.55
CA VAL A 8 12.29 15.58 -0.50
C VAL A 8 13.74 15.34 -0.13
N VAL A 9 13.99 14.74 1.04
CA VAL A 9 15.33 14.26 1.38
C VAL A 9 15.70 13.24 0.31
N HIS A 10 16.52 13.67 -0.65
CA HIS A 10 17.07 12.81 -1.69
C HIS A 10 17.91 11.76 -0.99
N THR A 11 17.27 10.64 -0.67
CA THR A 11 17.89 9.56 0.06
C THR A 11 18.56 8.68 -0.97
N GLU A 12 19.85 8.46 -0.83
CA GLU A 12 20.57 7.48 -1.63
C GLU A 12 19.92 6.10 -1.46
N CYS A 13 19.95 5.26 -2.50
CA CYS A 13 19.36 3.93 -2.44
C CYS A 13 19.84 3.10 -1.24
N PHE A 14 21.07 3.30 -0.76
CA PHE A 14 21.62 2.63 0.42
C PHE A 14 20.89 2.95 1.73
N GLU A 15 20.47 4.20 1.91
CA GLU A 15 19.81 4.69 3.14
C GLU A 15 18.28 4.74 2.99
N CYS A 16 17.75 4.23 1.88
CA CYS A 16 16.33 4.31 1.57
C CYS A 16 15.49 3.55 2.62
N PRO A 17 14.52 4.20 3.29
CA PRO A 17 13.78 3.62 4.41
C PRO A 17 12.93 2.40 4.01
N ILE A 18 12.47 2.36 2.76
CA ILE A 18 11.67 1.25 2.21
C ILE A 18 12.54 0.12 1.63
N ARG A 19 13.87 0.26 1.59
CA ARG A 19 14.76 -0.69 0.88
C ARG A 19 14.52 -2.13 1.29
N HIS A 20 14.32 -2.38 2.59
CA HIS A 20 14.14 -3.72 3.15
C HIS A 20 12.95 -4.51 2.56
N ARG A 21 11.98 -3.85 1.90
CA ARG A 21 10.82 -4.48 1.25
C ARG A 21 10.62 -4.10 -0.21
N ALA A 22 11.24 -3.03 -0.68
CA ALA A 22 11.10 -2.54 -2.04
C ALA A 22 11.73 -3.47 -3.08
N VAL A 23 11.59 -3.10 -4.36
CA VAL A 23 12.15 -3.86 -5.49
C VAL A 23 13.68 -4.01 -5.43
N CYS A 24 14.37 -3.09 -4.75
CA CYS A 24 15.82 -3.09 -4.57
C CYS A 24 16.31 -3.82 -3.30
N ALA A 25 15.43 -4.52 -2.57
CA ALA A 25 15.76 -5.17 -1.30
C ALA A 25 16.88 -6.21 -1.38
N ARG A 26 17.03 -6.84 -2.55
CA ARG A 26 18.03 -7.88 -2.82
C ARG A 26 19.22 -7.38 -3.63
N CYS A 27 19.26 -6.09 -3.95
CA CYS A 27 20.34 -5.54 -4.75
C CYS A 27 21.64 -5.42 -3.95
N GLU A 28 22.73 -5.81 -4.61
CA GLU A 28 24.10 -5.59 -4.17
C GLU A 28 24.53 -4.13 -4.42
N SER A 29 25.70 -3.75 -3.91
CA SER A 29 26.14 -2.34 -3.90
C SER A 29 26.26 -1.72 -5.30
N ASP A 30 26.84 -2.45 -6.25
CA ASP A 30 26.98 -2.04 -7.65
C ASP A 30 25.62 -1.96 -8.38
N GLU A 31 24.70 -2.88 -8.06
CA GLU A 31 23.34 -2.88 -8.58
C GLU A 31 22.52 -1.68 -8.07
N LEU A 32 22.73 -1.28 -6.81
CA LEU A 32 22.11 -0.08 -6.21
C LEU A 32 22.63 1.21 -6.85
N GLU A 33 23.92 1.30 -7.15
CA GLU A 33 24.49 2.43 -7.89
C GLU A 33 23.86 2.54 -9.29
N ALA A 34 23.67 1.41 -9.98
CA ALA A 34 23.00 1.38 -11.27
C ALA A 34 21.53 1.82 -11.18
N LEU A 35 20.81 1.41 -10.13
CA LEU A 35 19.44 1.87 -9.86
C LEU A 35 19.40 3.38 -9.55
N GLU A 36 20.32 3.88 -8.73
CA GLU A 36 20.44 5.29 -8.36
C GLU A 36 20.60 6.16 -9.62
N ALA A 37 21.43 5.74 -10.57
CA ALA A 37 21.68 6.46 -11.82
C ALA A 37 20.43 6.63 -12.71
N VAL A 38 19.42 5.78 -12.56
CA VAL A 38 18.17 5.81 -13.35
C VAL A 38 16.94 6.19 -12.50
N LYS A 39 17.15 6.46 -11.20
CA LYS A 39 16.15 6.88 -10.23
C LYS A 39 15.77 8.34 -10.41
N TYR A 40 14.53 8.67 -10.12
CA TYR A 40 14.08 10.03 -9.80
C TYR A 40 12.94 9.97 -8.80
N TYR A 41 12.80 10.99 -7.97
CA TYR A 41 11.65 11.13 -7.08
C TYR A 41 10.54 11.94 -7.74
N ARG A 42 9.30 11.59 -7.42
CA ARG A 42 8.14 12.41 -7.78
C ARG A 42 7.15 12.44 -6.63
N THR A 43 6.71 13.64 -6.28
CA THR A 43 5.72 13.86 -5.23
C THR A 43 4.40 14.32 -5.84
N TYR A 44 3.31 13.86 -5.23
CA TYR A 44 1.94 14.13 -5.62
C TYR A 44 1.15 14.61 -4.41
N ASP A 45 0.30 15.60 -4.61
CA ASP A 45 -0.59 16.11 -3.57
C ASP A 45 -1.73 15.12 -3.29
N ALA A 46 -2.30 15.17 -2.08
CA ALA A 46 -3.48 14.38 -1.76
C ALA A 46 -4.64 14.71 -2.73
N GLY A 47 -5.24 13.68 -3.32
CA GLY A 47 -6.28 13.76 -4.34
C GLY A 47 -5.74 13.85 -5.79
N GLN A 48 -4.43 13.94 -5.99
CA GLN A 48 -3.85 14.03 -7.33
C GLN A 48 -3.79 12.65 -8.00
N SER A 49 -4.23 12.59 -9.27
CA SER A 49 -4.03 11.41 -10.12
C SER A 49 -2.55 11.22 -10.44
N VAL A 50 -2.06 10.02 -10.16
CA VAL A 50 -0.68 9.58 -10.40
C VAL A 50 -0.57 8.93 -11.78
N ILE A 51 -1.52 8.03 -12.09
CA ILE A 51 -1.61 7.25 -13.33
C ILE A 51 -3.10 7.16 -13.71
N TRP A 52 -3.40 7.24 -15.01
CA TRP A 52 -4.74 6.96 -15.54
C TRP A 52 -4.77 5.58 -16.19
N CYS A 53 -5.88 4.87 -16.03
CA CYS A 53 -6.09 3.59 -16.69
C CYS A 53 -5.98 3.74 -18.22
N GLY A 54 -5.23 2.85 -18.87
CA GLY A 54 -5.01 2.88 -20.31
C GLY A 54 -3.89 3.84 -20.78
N ASP A 55 -3.35 4.69 -19.91
CA ASP A 55 -2.19 5.52 -20.26
C ASP A 55 -0.94 4.68 -20.49
N ARG A 56 -0.04 5.22 -21.33
CA ARG A 56 1.29 4.66 -21.48
C ARG A 56 2.11 4.87 -20.21
N MET A 57 2.66 3.76 -19.70
CA MET A 57 3.55 3.75 -18.54
C MET A 57 4.99 3.96 -18.98
N ASP A 58 5.49 5.19 -18.86
CA ASP A 58 6.88 5.53 -19.16
C ASP A 58 7.83 5.31 -17.97
N PHE A 59 7.28 4.93 -16.81
CA PHE A 59 8.02 4.66 -15.59
C PHE A 59 7.45 3.47 -14.82
N VAL A 60 8.29 2.94 -13.93
CA VAL A 60 7.88 2.06 -12.83
C VAL A 60 8.36 2.70 -11.53
N GLY A 61 7.85 2.30 -10.38
CA GLY A 61 8.34 2.87 -9.13
C GLY A 61 7.78 2.23 -7.89
N SER A 62 8.34 2.60 -6.75
CA SER A 62 7.85 2.20 -5.43
C SER A 62 7.34 3.41 -4.66
N VAL A 63 6.27 3.22 -3.88
CA VAL A 63 5.82 4.23 -2.92
C VAL A 63 6.86 4.31 -1.80
N VAL A 64 7.36 5.50 -1.52
CA VAL A 64 8.36 5.76 -0.47
C VAL A 64 7.69 6.30 0.77
N GLU A 65 6.77 7.23 0.58
CA GLU A 65 5.98 7.85 1.63
C GLU A 65 4.58 8.12 1.11
N GLY A 66 3.61 8.08 2.01
CA GLY A 66 2.22 8.31 1.67
C GLY A 66 1.55 7.08 1.08
N ILE A 67 0.33 7.28 0.60
CA ILE A 67 -0.61 6.20 0.29
C ILE A 67 -1.38 6.59 -0.96
N ALA A 68 -1.61 5.61 -1.82
CA ALA A 68 -2.42 5.77 -3.02
C ALA A 68 -3.44 4.64 -3.14
N THR A 69 -4.48 4.83 -3.94
CA THR A 69 -5.49 3.82 -4.23
C THR A 69 -5.38 3.38 -5.68
N LEU A 70 -5.62 2.10 -5.94
CA LEU A 70 -5.89 1.59 -7.28
C LEU A 70 -7.40 1.51 -7.46
N THR A 71 -7.89 2.13 -8.52
CA THR A 71 -9.32 2.15 -8.85
C THR A 71 -9.52 1.67 -10.27
N GLN A 72 -10.62 0.95 -10.49
CA GLN A 72 -11.08 0.60 -11.83
C GLN A 72 -12.42 1.27 -12.09
N THR A 73 -12.53 1.92 -13.25
CA THR A 73 -13.80 2.48 -13.73
C THR A 73 -14.46 1.49 -14.70
N MET A 74 -15.73 1.19 -14.45
CA MET A 74 -16.58 0.34 -15.29
C MET A 74 -17.16 1.13 -16.46
N GLU A 75 -17.63 0.43 -17.51
CA GLU A 75 -18.25 1.06 -18.69
C GLU A 75 -19.48 1.92 -18.36
N ASP A 76 -20.20 1.58 -17.30
CA ASP A 76 -21.37 2.33 -16.80
C ASP A 76 -21.00 3.51 -15.90
N GLY A 77 -19.71 3.81 -15.74
CA GLY A 77 -19.19 4.92 -14.95
C GLY A 77 -19.06 4.63 -13.45
N ARG A 78 -19.46 3.44 -12.98
CA ARG A 78 -19.17 3.05 -11.58
C ARG A 78 -17.68 2.85 -11.39
N THR A 79 -17.19 3.20 -10.22
CA THR A 79 -15.81 2.98 -9.83
C THR A 79 -15.74 1.95 -8.70
N GLN A 80 -14.64 1.21 -8.65
CA GLN A 80 -14.36 0.28 -7.57
C GLN A 80 -12.90 0.42 -7.19
N MET A 81 -12.63 0.72 -5.92
CA MET A 81 -11.28 0.57 -5.37
C MET A 81 -10.91 -0.91 -5.31
N VAL A 82 -9.83 -1.28 -5.98
CA VAL A 82 -9.34 -2.66 -6.09
C VAL A 82 -8.07 -2.90 -5.28
N GLY A 83 -7.42 -1.83 -4.79
CA GLY A 83 -6.23 -1.97 -3.95
C GLY A 83 -5.78 -0.67 -3.30
N LEU A 84 -4.88 -0.83 -2.33
CA LEU A 84 -4.17 0.25 -1.66
C LEU A 84 -2.67 0.08 -1.89
N LEU A 85 -2.01 1.15 -2.30
CA LEU A 85 -0.56 1.23 -2.35
C LEU A 85 -0.07 1.90 -1.07
N LEU A 86 0.73 1.18 -0.31
CA LEU A 86 1.42 1.63 0.89
C LEU A 86 2.93 1.67 0.61
N PRO A 87 3.74 2.27 1.50
CA PRO A 87 5.18 2.33 1.27
C PRO A 87 5.82 0.95 1.07
N SER A 88 6.76 0.89 0.13
CA SER A 88 7.38 -0.31 -0.46
C SER A 88 6.58 -1.01 -1.57
N ASP A 89 5.30 -0.69 -1.76
CA ASP A 89 4.53 -1.29 -2.85
C ASP A 89 5.04 -0.79 -4.20
N PHE A 90 5.07 -1.68 -5.19
CA PHE A 90 5.58 -1.41 -6.52
C PHE A 90 4.44 -1.11 -7.50
N VAL A 91 4.67 -0.15 -8.38
CA VAL A 91 3.73 0.33 -9.38
C VAL A 91 4.38 0.22 -10.75
N GLY A 92 3.64 -0.37 -11.68
CA GLY A 92 4.07 -0.62 -13.04
C GLY A 92 4.31 -2.09 -13.33
N ARG A 93 4.33 -2.44 -14.61
CA ARG A 93 4.42 -3.83 -15.07
C ARG A 93 5.46 -3.90 -16.18
N PRO A 94 6.73 -4.22 -15.87
CA PRO A 94 7.77 -4.38 -16.88
C PRO A 94 7.30 -5.29 -18.02
N GLY A 95 7.49 -4.87 -19.27
CA GLY A 95 7.00 -5.59 -20.45
C GLY A 95 5.51 -5.37 -20.79
N ARG A 96 4.77 -4.52 -20.06
CA ARG A 96 3.43 -4.06 -20.43
C ARG A 96 3.38 -2.54 -20.48
N ASP A 97 3.02 -2.01 -21.65
CA ASP A 97 3.08 -0.57 -21.91
C ASP A 97 1.93 0.22 -21.30
N LEU A 98 0.80 -0.41 -20.98
CA LEU A 98 -0.42 0.28 -20.56
C LEU A 98 -0.71 0.08 -19.08
N ALA A 99 -1.13 1.16 -18.41
CA ALA A 99 -1.63 1.12 -17.05
C ALA A 99 -2.95 0.33 -16.98
N ALA A 100 -3.05 -0.58 -16.01
CA ALA A 100 -4.25 -1.40 -15.82
C ALA A 100 -5.32 -0.75 -14.94
N TYR A 101 -4.93 0.25 -14.14
CA TYR A 101 -5.77 0.88 -13.12
C TYR A 101 -5.47 2.37 -13.05
N ASP A 102 -6.46 3.13 -12.59
CA ASP A 102 -6.25 4.49 -12.13
C ASP A 102 -5.52 4.45 -10.78
N VAL A 103 -4.52 5.30 -10.60
CA VAL A 103 -3.80 5.46 -9.34
C VAL A 103 -3.98 6.89 -8.86
N THR A 104 -4.52 7.07 -7.66
CA THR A 104 -4.74 8.40 -7.05
C THR A 104 -4.06 8.46 -5.68
N ALA A 105 -3.33 9.54 -5.42
CA ALA A 105 -2.72 9.78 -4.12
C ALA A 105 -3.80 10.09 -3.07
N THR A 106 -3.88 9.32 -1.99
CA THR A 106 -4.84 9.52 -0.88
C THR A 106 -4.30 10.50 0.16
N THR A 107 -2.98 10.47 0.35
CA THR A 107 -2.22 11.44 1.13
C THR A 107 -1.23 12.14 0.20
N GLN A 108 -0.46 13.11 0.73
CA GLN A 108 0.78 13.48 0.04
C GLN A 108 1.60 12.20 -0.18
N LEU A 109 2.00 11.97 -1.43
CA LEU A 109 2.60 10.71 -1.88
C LEU A 109 3.95 11.01 -2.52
N THR A 110 5.00 10.35 -2.05
CA THR A 110 6.33 10.40 -2.67
C THR A 110 6.65 9.04 -3.25
N MET A 111 6.98 9.00 -4.53
CA MET A 111 7.39 7.78 -5.24
C MET A 111 8.87 7.86 -5.63
N CYS A 112 9.56 6.74 -5.47
CA CYS A 112 10.86 6.47 -6.09
C CYS A 112 10.57 5.85 -7.45
N CYS A 113 10.76 6.61 -8.53
CA CYS A 113 10.47 6.19 -9.89
C CYS A 113 11.76 5.86 -10.65
N PHE A 114 11.63 4.96 -11.62
CA PHE A 114 12.66 4.61 -12.58
C PHE A 114 12.06 4.75 -13.98
N ARG A 115 12.83 5.33 -14.91
CA ARG A 115 12.42 5.32 -16.33
C ARG A 115 12.29 3.87 -16.78
N ARG A 116 11.18 3.54 -17.45
CA ARG A 116 10.84 2.14 -17.74
C ARG A 116 11.91 1.42 -18.55
N LYS A 117 12.35 2.00 -19.68
CA LYS A 117 13.33 1.34 -20.56
C LYS A 117 14.66 1.05 -19.86
N PRO A 118 15.32 2.03 -19.21
CA PRO A 118 16.53 1.73 -18.42
C PRO A 118 16.30 0.70 -17.31
N PHE A 119 15.15 0.73 -16.64
CA PHE A 119 14.83 -0.25 -15.60
C PHE A 119 14.66 -1.67 -16.18
N GLU A 120 13.98 -1.81 -17.32
CA GLU A 120 13.83 -3.09 -18.04
C GLU A 120 15.19 -3.63 -18.51
N GLU A 121 16.07 -2.77 -19.01
CA GLU A 121 17.46 -3.15 -19.37
C GLU A 121 18.27 -3.59 -18.14
N LEU A 122 18.11 -2.90 -17.01
CA LEU A 122 18.77 -3.25 -15.76
C LEU A 122 18.27 -4.59 -15.22
N MET A 123 16.97 -4.86 -15.31
CA MET A 123 16.35 -6.13 -14.90
C MET A 123 16.92 -7.33 -15.67
N VAL A 124 17.29 -7.15 -16.94
CA VAL A 124 17.96 -8.21 -17.73
C VAL A 124 19.38 -8.48 -17.23
N ARG A 125 20.08 -7.46 -16.73
CA ARG A 125 21.48 -7.56 -16.26
C ARG A 125 21.59 -7.91 -14.77
N THR A 126 20.50 -7.73 -14.03
CA THR A 126 20.46 -7.76 -12.56
C THR A 126 19.40 -8.78 -12.11
N PRO A 127 19.75 -10.08 -12.01
CA PRO A 127 18.78 -11.13 -11.70
C PRO A 127 18.04 -10.92 -10.38
N HIS A 128 18.67 -10.26 -9.39
CA HIS A 128 18.08 -9.95 -8.10
C HIS A 128 16.82 -9.08 -8.21
N ILE A 129 16.77 -8.14 -9.16
CA ILE A 129 15.58 -7.32 -9.42
C ILE A 129 14.42 -8.19 -9.93
N GLY A 130 14.69 -9.04 -10.91
CA GLY A 130 13.68 -9.93 -11.49
C GLY A 130 13.14 -10.93 -10.47
N GLN A 131 14.02 -11.52 -9.65
CA GLN A 131 13.63 -12.41 -8.55
C GLN A 131 12.77 -11.68 -7.52
N ARG A 132 13.17 -10.48 -7.12
CA ARG A 132 12.40 -9.69 -6.15
C ARG A 132 11.04 -9.28 -6.69
N LEU A 133 10.94 -8.90 -7.96
CA LEU A 133 9.65 -8.61 -8.61
C LEU A 133 8.73 -9.84 -8.64
N LEU A 134 9.28 -11.03 -8.86
CA LEU A 134 8.51 -12.27 -8.80
C LEU A 134 7.98 -12.53 -7.38
N GLU A 135 8.83 -12.43 -6.36
CA GLU A 135 8.42 -12.52 -4.95
C GLU A 135 7.27 -11.55 -4.64
N MET A 136 7.45 -10.27 -4.96
CA MET A 136 6.43 -9.24 -4.73
C MET A 136 5.12 -9.52 -5.47
N THR A 137 5.20 -10.06 -6.69
CA THR A 137 4.00 -10.41 -7.49
C THR A 137 3.26 -11.60 -6.87
N LEU A 138 3.98 -12.58 -6.33
CA LEU A 138 3.38 -13.72 -5.63
C LEU A 138 2.73 -13.27 -4.32
N ASP A 139 3.41 -12.41 -3.55
CA ASP A 139 2.86 -11.81 -2.33
C ASP A 139 1.57 -11.01 -2.63
N GLU A 140 1.55 -10.22 -3.71
CA GLU A 140 0.37 -9.46 -4.14
C GLU A 140 -0.77 -10.38 -4.60
N LEU A 141 -0.45 -11.50 -5.27
CA LEU A 141 -1.45 -12.48 -5.69
C LEU A 141 -2.10 -13.18 -4.49
N ASP A 142 -1.32 -13.55 -3.47
CA ASP A 142 -1.84 -14.16 -2.26
C ASP A 142 -2.66 -13.16 -1.44
N ALA A 143 -2.18 -11.92 -1.31
CA ALA A 143 -2.96 -10.84 -0.69
C ALA A 143 -4.29 -10.58 -1.44
N ALA A 144 -4.31 -10.64 -2.77
CA ALA A 144 -5.54 -10.50 -3.55
C ALA A 144 -6.54 -11.64 -3.29
N ARG A 145 -6.05 -12.88 -3.13
CA ARG A 145 -6.88 -14.05 -2.80
C ARG A 145 -7.46 -13.96 -1.39
N GLU A 146 -6.66 -13.53 -0.41
CA GLU A 146 -7.13 -13.25 0.95
C GLU A 146 -8.18 -12.13 0.94
N TRP A 147 -7.96 -11.08 0.15
CA TRP A 147 -8.91 -9.98 0.01
C TRP A 147 -10.25 -10.44 -0.59
N MET A 148 -10.21 -11.35 -1.57
CA MET A 148 -11.43 -11.97 -2.11
C MET A 148 -12.23 -12.72 -1.04
N LEU A 149 -11.55 -13.49 -0.18
CA LEU A 149 -12.20 -14.21 0.94
C LEU A 149 -12.80 -13.23 1.95
N LEU A 150 -12.05 -12.19 2.31
CA LEU A 150 -12.52 -11.11 3.18
C LEU A 150 -13.79 -10.48 2.63
N LEU A 151 -13.80 -10.10 1.35
CA LEU A 151 -14.95 -9.44 0.74
C LEU A 151 -16.16 -10.36 0.63
N GLY A 152 -15.95 -11.66 0.35
CA GLY A 152 -17.00 -12.62 0.06
C GLY A 152 -17.59 -13.37 1.27
N ARG A 153 -16.88 -13.44 2.41
CA ARG A 153 -17.29 -14.27 3.56
C ARG A 153 -17.22 -13.58 4.92
N LYS A 154 -16.34 -12.60 5.12
CA LYS A 154 -16.22 -11.93 6.42
C LYS A 154 -17.42 -11.01 6.71
N THR A 155 -17.83 -10.96 7.98
CA THR A 155 -18.85 -10.02 8.45
C THR A 155 -18.35 -8.57 8.35
N ALA A 156 -19.26 -7.59 8.40
CA ALA A 156 -18.86 -6.19 8.34
C ALA A 156 -17.87 -5.79 9.46
N ARG A 157 -17.98 -6.41 10.64
CA ARG A 157 -17.06 -6.18 11.74
C ARG A 157 -15.68 -6.76 11.45
N GLU A 158 -15.63 -8.01 11.01
CA GLU A 158 -14.39 -8.71 10.64
C GLU A 158 -13.66 -8.02 9.49
N LYS A 159 -14.37 -7.53 8.47
CA LYS A 159 -13.81 -6.72 7.37
C LYS A 159 -13.09 -5.47 7.89
N ILE A 160 -13.73 -4.74 8.81
CA ILE A 160 -13.18 -3.53 9.41
C ILE A 160 -11.97 -3.85 10.29
N ALA A 161 -12.07 -4.89 11.13
CA ALA A 161 -10.96 -5.35 11.96
C ALA A 161 -9.76 -5.77 11.11
N SER A 162 -9.99 -6.52 10.04
CA SER A 162 -8.95 -6.97 9.10
C SER A 162 -8.25 -5.79 8.43
N LEU A 163 -8.99 -4.80 7.95
CA LEU A 163 -8.41 -3.58 7.37
C LEU A 163 -7.53 -2.83 8.38
N LEU A 164 -8.02 -2.67 9.62
CA LEU A 164 -7.25 -2.04 10.69
C LEU A 164 -5.97 -2.83 11.00
N ALA A 165 -6.03 -4.15 11.05
CA ALA A 165 -4.89 -5.01 11.32
C ALA A 165 -3.82 -4.92 10.22
N ILE A 166 -4.23 -4.89 8.94
CA ILE A 166 -3.32 -4.73 7.80
C ILE A 166 -2.61 -3.37 7.87
N ILE A 167 -3.35 -2.28 8.07
CA ILE A 167 -2.78 -0.93 8.15
C ILE A 167 -1.83 -0.82 9.35
N ALA A 168 -2.23 -1.32 10.52
CA ALA A 168 -1.40 -1.32 11.72
C ALA A 168 -0.08 -2.06 11.51
N ARG A 169 -0.13 -3.26 10.91
CA ARG A 169 1.06 -4.08 10.64
C ARG A 169 1.99 -3.41 9.64
N ARG A 170 1.45 -2.83 8.56
CA ARG A 170 2.27 -2.14 7.55
C ARG A 170 2.93 -0.89 8.16
N ASP A 171 2.20 -0.07 8.91
CA ASP A 171 2.78 1.11 9.60
C ASP A 171 3.85 0.71 10.64
N ALA A 172 3.60 -0.34 11.43
CA ALA A 172 4.57 -0.84 12.39
C ALA A 172 5.87 -1.30 11.72
N VAL A 173 5.79 -2.04 10.61
CA VAL A 173 7.00 -2.48 9.88
C VAL A 173 7.78 -1.30 9.33
N LEU A 174 7.09 -0.31 8.74
CA LEU A 174 7.74 0.88 8.19
C LEU A 174 8.45 1.72 9.26
N ARG A 175 7.88 1.80 10.46
CA ARG A 175 8.47 2.54 11.59
C ARG A 175 9.45 1.71 12.42
N LEU A 176 9.75 0.47 12.02
CA LEU A 176 10.51 -0.49 12.82
C LEU A 176 9.95 -0.63 14.25
N GLY A 177 8.63 -0.48 14.38
CA GLY A 177 7.90 -0.50 15.63
C GLY A 177 7.48 -1.91 16.05
N PRO A 178 6.90 -2.06 17.26
CA PRO A 178 6.40 -3.33 17.73
C PRO A 178 5.24 -3.83 16.83
N THR A 179 5.30 -5.10 16.44
CA THR A 179 4.25 -5.76 15.65
C THR A 179 3.22 -6.48 16.52
N ARG A 180 3.34 -6.36 17.85
CA ARG A 180 2.45 -6.96 18.86
C ARG A 180 2.22 -5.99 20.02
N GLY A 181 1.19 -6.27 20.81
CA GLY A 181 0.81 -5.43 21.95
C GLY A 181 0.16 -4.13 21.49
N ARG A 182 0.57 -3.00 22.08
CA ARG A 182 0.00 -1.69 21.76
C ARG A 182 0.58 -1.15 20.46
N ILE A 183 -0.28 -0.87 19.48
CA ILE A 183 0.10 -0.26 18.20
C ILE A 183 -0.69 1.03 18.00
N VAL A 184 -0.03 2.07 17.47
CA VAL A 184 -0.63 3.37 17.19
C VAL A 184 -0.32 3.74 15.75
N PHE A 185 -1.35 4.10 14.99
CA PHE A 185 -1.21 4.46 13.59
C PHE A 185 -2.32 5.43 13.16
N ASP A 186 -2.11 6.11 12.05
CA ASP A 186 -3.14 6.94 11.43
C ASP A 186 -3.83 6.18 10.29
N LEU A 187 -5.16 6.16 10.32
CA LEU A 187 -5.99 5.65 9.24
C LEU A 187 -5.84 6.55 8.01
N PRO A 188 -5.33 6.02 6.89
CA PRO A 188 -5.12 6.80 5.68
C PRO A 188 -6.38 6.98 4.86
N LEU A 189 -7.41 6.18 5.15
CA LEU A 189 -8.67 6.18 4.45
C LEU A 189 -9.74 6.96 5.21
N THR A 190 -10.55 7.69 4.45
CA THR A 190 -11.82 8.20 4.97
C THR A 190 -12.80 7.05 5.20
N ARG A 191 -13.86 7.29 5.96
CA ARG A 191 -14.93 6.30 6.15
C ARG A 191 -15.62 5.93 4.82
N GLU A 192 -15.69 6.87 3.89
CA GLU A 192 -16.23 6.67 2.54
C GLU A 192 -15.30 5.80 1.70
N SER A 193 -13.99 6.09 1.71
CA SER A 193 -12.99 5.25 1.03
C SER A 193 -12.95 3.83 1.62
N MET A 194 -13.12 3.67 2.94
CA MET A 194 -13.26 2.36 3.57
C MET A 194 -14.53 1.62 3.12
N ALA A 195 -15.64 2.35 2.94
CA ALA A 195 -16.90 1.79 2.49
C ALA A 195 -16.77 1.23 1.07
N ASP A 196 -16.19 2.03 0.16
CA ASP A 196 -15.86 1.61 -1.21
C ASP A 196 -14.92 0.41 -1.22
N TYR A 197 -13.83 0.45 -0.44
CA TYR A 197 -12.82 -0.61 -0.43
C TYR A 197 -13.29 -1.94 0.15
N LEU A 198 -14.21 -1.92 1.12
CA LEU A 198 -14.71 -3.12 1.81
C LEU A 198 -16.06 -3.63 1.27
N GLY A 199 -16.65 -2.93 0.30
CA GLY A 199 -17.99 -3.20 -0.19
C GLY A 199 -19.04 -3.06 0.93
N LEU A 200 -18.93 -2.01 1.73
CA LEU A 200 -19.83 -1.68 2.83
C LEU A 200 -20.49 -0.32 2.59
N THR A 201 -21.51 0.03 3.38
CA THR A 201 -22.04 1.40 3.40
C THR A 201 -21.26 2.27 4.39
N LEU A 202 -21.21 3.59 4.16
CA LEU A 202 -20.57 4.56 5.05
C LEU A 202 -21.11 4.46 6.49
N GLU A 203 -22.42 4.27 6.65
CA GLU A 203 -23.08 4.10 7.94
C GLU A 203 -22.63 2.80 8.61
N THR A 204 -22.46 1.73 7.84
CA THR A 204 -21.99 0.44 8.35
C THR A 204 -20.55 0.54 8.85
N VAL A 205 -19.65 1.15 8.07
CA VAL A 205 -18.27 1.43 8.51
C VAL A 205 -18.28 2.22 9.82
N SER A 206 -19.05 3.31 9.88
CA SER A 206 -19.14 4.18 11.05
C SER A 206 -19.68 3.44 12.29
N ARG A 207 -20.70 2.59 12.10
CA ARG A 207 -21.28 1.76 13.16
C ARG A 207 -20.27 0.74 13.70
N GLN A 208 -19.55 0.05 12.82
CA GLN A 208 -18.59 -0.98 13.26
C GLN A 208 -17.37 -0.38 13.98
N ILE A 209 -16.87 0.75 13.50
CA ILE A 209 -15.80 1.48 14.21
C ILE A 209 -16.25 1.91 15.60
N SER A 210 -17.48 2.42 15.72
CA SER A 210 -18.05 2.81 17.00
C SER A 210 -18.25 1.61 17.94
N ALA A 211 -18.57 0.43 17.38
CA ALA A 211 -18.67 -0.82 18.13
C ALA A 211 -17.29 -1.27 18.64
N LEU A 212 -16.28 -1.35 17.77
CA LEU A 212 -14.90 -1.69 18.17
C LEU A 212 -14.36 -0.74 19.25
N LYS A 213 -14.70 0.55 19.15
CA LYS A 213 -14.36 1.55 20.17
C LYS A 213 -15.07 1.27 21.51
N ARG A 214 -16.40 1.04 21.48
CA ARG A 214 -17.18 0.73 22.69
C ARG A 214 -16.68 -0.53 23.38
N ASP A 215 -16.25 -1.52 22.61
CA ASP A 215 -15.75 -2.78 23.13
C ASP A 215 -14.30 -2.64 23.62
N GLY A 216 -13.63 -1.50 23.37
CA GLY A 216 -12.24 -1.26 23.76
C GLY A 216 -11.20 -2.01 22.94
N VAL A 217 -11.58 -2.52 21.76
CA VAL A 217 -10.64 -3.13 20.80
C VAL A 217 -9.75 -2.05 20.20
N ILE A 218 -10.31 -0.85 19.99
CA ILE A 218 -9.59 0.32 19.53
C ILE A 218 -9.91 1.54 20.40
N VAL A 219 -8.99 2.48 20.45
CA VAL A 219 -9.19 3.84 20.93
C VAL A 219 -9.02 4.78 19.73
N LEU A 220 -9.95 5.71 19.58
CA LEU A 220 -9.98 6.66 18.47
C LEU A 220 -9.79 8.09 19.00
N GLU A 221 -8.73 8.75 18.56
CA GLU A 221 -8.45 10.15 18.85
C GLU A 221 -8.70 10.97 17.57
N GLY A 222 -9.72 11.83 17.59
CA GLY A 222 -10.20 12.48 16.37
C GLY A 222 -10.82 11.49 15.37
N LYS A 223 -10.54 11.66 14.06
CA LYS A 223 -11.17 10.87 12.99
C LYS A 223 -10.28 9.73 12.46
N ARG A 224 -8.96 9.90 12.54
CA ARG A 224 -7.97 9.05 11.86
C ARG A 224 -6.93 8.45 12.79
N HIS A 225 -6.66 9.02 13.96
CA HIS A 225 -5.67 8.47 14.87
C HIS A 225 -6.26 7.27 15.64
N VAL A 226 -5.68 6.10 15.44
CA VAL A 226 -6.12 4.83 16.03
C VAL A 226 -5.04 4.30 16.94
N THR A 227 -5.40 4.02 18.19
CA THR A 227 -4.61 3.17 19.09
C THR A 227 -5.30 1.82 19.20
N VAL A 228 -4.56 0.74 18.94
CA VAL A 228 -4.96 -0.64 19.24
C VAL A 228 -4.25 -1.02 20.53
N PRO A 229 -4.96 -1.13 21.67
CA PRO A 229 -4.31 -1.42 22.96
C PRO A 229 -3.66 -2.81 23.00
N ASP A 230 -4.28 -3.77 22.33
CA ASP A 230 -3.86 -5.15 22.23
C ASP A 230 -4.11 -5.64 20.80
N PHE A 231 -3.01 -5.84 20.06
CA PHE A 231 -3.07 -6.28 18.66
C PHE A 231 -3.61 -7.70 18.50
N ASP A 232 -3.33 -8.60 19.44
CA ASP A 232 -3.84 -9.98 19.36
C ASP A 232 -5.36 -10.00 19.54
N ARG A 233 -5.88 -9.11 20.39
CA ARG A 233 -7.32 -8.88 20.50
C ARG A 233 -7.93 -8.37 19.19
N LEU A 234 -7.28 -7.45 18.49
CA LEU A 234 -7.75 -7.00 17.17
C LEU A 234 -7.71 -8.13 16.14
N LEU A 235 -6.68 -8.98 16.16
CA LEU A 235 -6.60 -10.16 15.30
C LEU A 235 -7.74 -11.14 15.59
N GLY A 236 -8.11 -11.35 16.86
CA GLY A 236 -9.28 -12.18 17.19
C GLY A 236 -10.60 -11.66 16.59
N GLU A 237 -10.69 -10.36 16.30
CA GLU A 237 -11.87 -9.74 15.68
C GLU A 237 -11.87 -9.86 14.15
N THR A 238 -10.79 -10.33 13.52
CA THR A 238 -10.74 -10.54 12.06
C THR A 238 -11.49 -11.78 11.62
N GLY A 239 -11.84 -12.69 12.55
CA GLY A 239 -12.50 -13.96 12.23
C GLY A 239 -11.60 -14.95 11.49
N ASP A 240 -10.28 -14.76 11.54
CA ASP A 240 -9.33 -15.76 11.04
C ASP A 240 -9.27 -16.91 12.04
N ASP A 241 -9.90 -18.03 11.70
CA ASP A 241 -9.74 -19.28 12.43
C ASP A 241 -8.25 -19.64 12.44
N ASN A 242 -7.73 -20.02 13.60
CA ASN A 242 -6.30 -20.22 13.91
C ASN A 242 -5.61 -21.37 13.12
N ASP A 243 -6.17 -21.80 11.99
CA ASP A 243 -5.72 -22.94 11.15
C ASP A 243 -5.15 -22.52 9.78
N GLY A 244 -5.18 -21.23 9.41
CA GLY A 244 -4.57 -20.72 8.17
C GLY A 244 -3.30 -19.94 8.46
N GLY A 245 -2.15 -20.58 8.39
CA GLY A 245 -0.85 -19.94 8.63
C GLY A 245 -0.66 -18.65 7.84
N MET A 246 -0.42 -17.55 8.54
CA MET A 246 0.05 -16.31 7.92
C MET A 246 1.41 -16.55 7.24
N PRO A 247 1.59 -16.21 5.95
CA PRO A 247 2.91 -15.94 5.44
C PRO A 247 3.46 -14.65 6.06
N ALA A 248 4.78 -14.64 6.26
CA ALA A 248 5.55 -13.63 6.98
C ALA A 248 5.61 -12.27 6.26
#